data_AF-A0A4S2UGS2-F1
#
_entry.id   AF-A0A4S2UGS2-F1
#
_cell.length_a   1.000
_cell.length_b   1.000
_cell.length_c   1.000
_cell.angle_alpha   90.00
_cell.angle_beta   90.00
_cell.angle_gamma   90.00
#
_symmetry.space_group_name_H-M   'P 1'
#
loop_
_entity.id
_entity.type
_entity.pdbx_description
1 polymer ?
#
loop_
_entity_poly.entity_id
_entity_poly.type
_entity_poly.pdbx_seq_one_letter_code
_entity_poly.pdbx_strand_id
1 'polypeptide(L)'
;MTLLPGPRPYHPDDRAALSDICIRTAAGGSDARHLYPDRELVPSIFATPYALLEPDLTFVLDDGTGRAVGYILGTADTPRFAQQFREVWLPQVEDRYPRPDGPPRSPSDEMTALLYSPERMVLPELARHPAHLHIDLLPDWQRKGYGRDLMRTFLAALNAKGVAGVHLSMLTANTPARAFYDRLGFTEIDVPDPGPVTYLVRGTAADL
;
A
#
# COMPACT_ATOMS: atom_id res chain seq x y z
N MET A 1 15.90 -16.85 20.63
CA MET A 1 14.54 -17.36 20.89
C MET A 1 13.70 -16.96 19.69
N THR A 2 13.19 -17.92 18.93
CA THR A 2 12.30 -17.65 17.79
C THR A 2 10.91 -17.35 18.36
N LEU A 3 10.40 -16.14 18.10
CA LEU A 3 9.02 -15.80 18.46
C LEU A 3 8.07 -16.47 17.45
N LEU A 4 6.79 -16.53 17.78
CA LEU A 4 5.79 -16.91 16.79
C LEU A 4 5.66 -15.78 15.75
N PRO A 5 5.46 -16.09 14.46
CA PRO A 5 5.22 -15.06 13.46
C PRO A 5 4.00 -14.21 13.79
N GLY A 6 4.06 -12.91 13.50
CA GLY A 6 2.94 -12.02 13.76
C GLY A 6 3.18 -10.56 13.38
N PRO A 7 2.12 -9.72 13.38
CA PRO A 7 2.24 -8.30 13.12
C PRO A 7 3.08 -7.60 14.20
N ARG A 8 3.94 -6.67 13.77
CA ARG A 8 4.61 -5.70 14.64
C ARG A 8 4.73 -4.34 13.95
N PRO A 9 4.95 -3.25 14.71
CA PRO A 9 5.32 -1.97 14.11
C PRO A 9 6.56 -2.11 13.22
N TYR A 10 6.57 -1.35 12.12
CA TYR A 10 7.73 -1.20 11.25
C TYR A 10 8.91 -0.58 12.00
N HIS A 11 10.12 -1.07 11.72
CA HIS A 11 11.37 -0.45 12.14
C HIS A 11 12.17 -0.01 10.90
N PRO A 12 12.97 1.08 10.93
CA PRO A 12 13.77 1.50 9.78
C PRO A 12 14.65 0.40 9.16
N ASP A 13 15.12 -0.56 9.95
CA ASP A 13 15.90 -1.72 9.48
C ASP A 13 15.09 -2.64 8.54
N ASP A 14 13.76 -2.58 8.59
CA ASP A 14 12.88 -3.33 7.68
C ASP A 14 12.80 -2.69 6.29
N ARG A 15 13.39 -1.50 6.04
CA ARG A 15 13.29 -0.76 4.77
C ARG A 15 13.60 -1.66 3.56
N ALA A 16 14.67 -2.44 3.62
CA ALA A 16 15.07 -3.32 2.53
C ALA A 16 14.05 -4.46 2.30
N ALA A 17 13.51 -5.03 3.38
CA ALA A 17 12.49 -6.09 3.29
C ALA A 17 11.16 -5.52 2.76
N LEU A 18 10.73 -4.36 3.25
CA LEU A 18 9.54 -3.65 2.77
C LEU A 18 9.62 -3.37 1.26
N SER A 19 10.78 -2.90 0.79
CA SER A 19 11.04 -2.69 -0.65
C SER A 19 10.97 -3.99 -1.46
N ASP A 20 11.64 -5.06 -0.99
CA ASP A 20 11.63 -6.37 -1.66
C ASP A 20 10.24 -7.00 -1.71
N ILE A 21 9.46 -6.90 -0.64
CA ILE A 21 8.07 -7.40 -0.59
C ILE A 21 7.23 -6.68 -1.65
N CYS A 22 7.28 -5.34 -1.67
CA CYS A 22 6.48 -4.52 -2.57
C CYS A 22 6.74 -4.87 -4.05
N ILE A 23 8.00 -4.92 -4.48
CA ILE A 23 8.31 -5.25 -5.89
C ILE A 23 7.96 -6.71 -6.24
N ARG A 24 7.99 -7.63 -5.27
CA ARG A 24 7.64 -9.05 -5.48
C ARG A 24 6.14 -9.33 -5.46
N THR A 25 5.32 -8.31 -5.21
CA THR A 25 3.85 -8.42 -5.27
C THR A 25 3.21 -7.40 -6.23
N ALA A 26 4.00 -6.55 -6.90
CA ALA A 26 3.47 -5.46 -7.72
C ALA A 26 2.91 -5.85 -9.11
N ALA A 27 3.11 -7.09 -9.60
CA ALA A 27 2.48 -7.57 -10.83
C ALA A 27 1.11 -8.23 -10.52
N GLY A 28 0.15 -7.43 -10.04
CA GLY A 28 -1.17 -7.94 -9.63
C GLY A 28 -1.11 -8.99 -8.53
N GLY A 29 -0.24 -8.80 -7.54
CA GLY A 29 0.03 -9.74 -6.45
C GLY A 29 1.17 -10.71 -6.72
N SER A 30 1.80 -10.65 -7.90
CA SER A 30 2.93 -11.49 -8.31
C SER A 30 4.23 -10.69 -8.47
N ASP A 31 5.34 -11.39 -8.74
CA ASP A 31 6.67 -10.78 -8.84
C ASP A 31 6.82 -9.88 -10.08
N ALA A 32 7.10 -8.59 -9.86
CA ALA A 32 7.20 -7.57 -10.90
C ALA A 32 8.67 -7.22 -11.27
N ARG A 33 9.67 -7.91 -10.72
CA ARG A 33 11.11 -7.61 -11.00
C ARG A 33 11.50 -7.79 -12.48
N HIS A 34 10.72 -8.55 -13.24
CA HIS A 34 10.90 -8.71 -14.68
C HIS A 34 10.33 -7.54 -15.51
N LEU A 35 9.44 -6.72 -14.91
CA LEU A 35 8.82 -5.55 -15.54
C LEU A 35 9.60 -4.26 -15.27
N TYR A 36 10.24 -4.16 -14.10
CA TYR A 36 10.92 -2.95 -13.64
C TYR A 36 12.40 -3.23 -13.39
N PRO A 37 13.31 -2.75 -14.26
CA PRO A 37 14.75 -2.91 -14.07
C PRO A 37 15.27 -2.27 -12.78
N ASP A 38 14.77 -1.08 -12.41
CA ASP A 38 15.00 -0.49 -11.08
C ASP A 38 13.98 -1.03 -10.08
N ARG A 39 14.46 -1.84 -9.13
CA ARG A 39 13.63 -2.50 -8.11
C ARG A 39 13.09 -1.54 -7.06
N GLU A 40 13.68 -0.34 -6.92
CA GLU A 40 13.23 0.65 -5.95
C GLU A 40 12.13 1.58 -6.50
N LEU A 41 11.88 1.57 -7.83
CA LEU A 41 10.90 2.48 -8.45
C LEU A 41 9.49 2.26 -7.90
N VAL A 42 8.99 1.02 -7.92
CA VAL A 42 7.64 0.72 -7.43
C VAL A 42 7.51 0.96 -5.91
N PRO A 43 8.43 0.49 -5.05
CA PRO A 43 8.42 0.81 -3.63
C PRO A 43 8.45 2.31 -3.33
N SER A 44 9.15 3.11 -4.15
CA SER A 44 9.20 4.57 -3.99
C SER A 44 7.84 5.26 -4.19
N ILE A 45 6.85 4.56 -4.76
CA ILE A 45 5.50 5.09 -4.99
C ILE A 45 4.51 4.49 -3.99
N PHE A 46 4.59 3.19 -3.74
CA PHE A 46 3.52 2.44 -3.07
C PHE A 46 3.87 1.91 -1.68
N ALA A 47 5.11 2.09 -1.19
CA ALA A 47 5.51 1.53 0.11
C ALA A 47 6.40 2.48 0.93
N THR A 48 7.57 2.86 0.44
CA THR A 48 8.54 3.71 1.15
C THR A 48 7.98 5.06 1.65
N PRO A 49 7.18 5.83 0.88
CA PRO A 49 6.65 7.09 1.37
C PRO A 49 5.75 6.94 2.59
N TYR A 50 5.03 5.83 2.72
CA TYR A 50 4.17 5.56 3.88
C TYR A 50 4.99 5.33 5.15
N ALA A 51 6.05 4.53 5.05
CA ALA A 51 6.95 4.27 6.17
C ALA A 51 7.65 5.56 6.68
N LEU A 52 7.85 6.55 5.80
CA LEU A 52 8.42 7.85 6.16
C LEU A 52 7.38 8.81 6.74
N LEU A 53 6.25 8.98 6.04
CA LEU A 53 5.28 10.04 6.33
C LEU A 53 4.24 9.65 7.38
N GLU A 54 3.94 8.35 7.49
CA GLU A 54 2.93 7.79 8.40
C GLU A 54 3.47 6.53 9.12
N PRO A 55 4.62 6.61 9.83
CA PRO A 55 5.25 5.43 10.45
C PRO A 55 4.34 4.73 11.46
N ASP A 56 3.49 5.47 12.18
CA ASP A 56 2.49 4.93 13.12
C ASP A 56 1.43 4.04 12.45
N LEU A 57 1.29 4.12 11.14
CA LEU A 57 0.35 3.33 10.33
C LEU A 57 1.08 2.34 9.42
N THR A 58 2.33 2.02 9.73
CA THR A 58 3.16 1.05 9.00
C THR A 58 3.49 -0.14 9.89
N PHE A 59 3.02 -1.32 9.50
CA PHE A 59 3.23 -2.58 10.22
C PHE A 59 3.81 -3.64 9.27
N VAL A 60 4.63 -4.53 9.83
CA VAL A 60 5.18 -5.68 9.11
C VAL A 60 4.74 -6.98 9.75
N LEU A 61 4.70 -8.04 8.96
CA LEU A 61 4.60 -9.41 9.45
C LEU A 61 6.02 -9.91 9.72
N ASP A 62 6.36 -10.15 10.98
CA ASP A 62 7.61 -10.78 11.38
C ASP A 62 7.50 -12.30 11.22
N ASP A 63 8.55 -12.96 10.70
CA ASP A 63 8.60 -14.42 10.55
C ASP A 63 8.97 -15.19 11.83
N GLY A 64 9.13 -14.49 12.95
CA GLY A 64 9.58 -15.03 14.23
C GLY A 64 11.09 -14.91 14.45
N THR A 65 11.84 -14.51 13.43
CA THR A 65 13.31 -14.33 13.47
C THR A 65 13.75 -12.87 13.46
N GLY A 66 12.79 -11.93 13.39
CA GLY A 66 13.07 -10.50 13.24
C GLY A 66 12.85 -9.99 11.81
N ARG A 67 12.68 -10.89 10.82
CA ARG A 67 12.60 -10.53 9.41
C ARG A 67 11.16 -10.25 8.99
N ALA A 68 10.95 -9.10 8.33
CA ALA A 68 9.69 -8.78 7.68
C ALA A 68 9.45 -9.65 6.41
N VAL A 69 8.26 -10.23 6.31
CA VAL A 69 7.83 -11.12 5.21
C VAL A 69 6.46 -10.75 4.62
N GLY A 70 5.88 -9.66 5.12
CA GLY A 70 4.69 -8.98 4.61
C GLY A 70 4.56 -7.62 5.29
N TYR A 71 3.66 -6.78 4.80
CA TYR A 71 3.34 -5.50 5.41
C TYR A 71 1.85 -5.15 5.26
N ILE A 72 1.41 -4.24 6.12
CA ILE A 72 0.27 -3.36 5.86
C ILE A 72 0.70 -1.93 6.21
N LEU A 73 0.42 -1.01 5.32
CA LEU A 73 0.80 0.39 5.47
C LEU A 73 -0.25 1.29 4.85
N GLY A 74 -0.26 2.57 5.21
CA GLY A 74 -1.27 3.48 4.74
C GLY A 74 -1.20 4.85 5.38
N THR A 75 -2.28 5.62 5.22
CA THR A 75 -2.43 6.97 5.78
C THR A 75 -3.80 7.11 6.44
N ALA A 76 -3.89 8.01 7.41
CA ALA A 76 -5.15 8.41 8.02
C ALA A 76 -5.96 9.40 7.16
N ASP A 77 -5.30 10.13 6.25
CA ASP A 77 -5.88 11.25 5.49
C ASP A 77 -5.20 11.36 4.11
N THR A 78 -5.89 10.88 3.08
CA THR A 78 -5.39 10.84 1.71
C THR A 78 -5.07 12.23 1.12
N PRO A 79 -5.94 13.26 1.24
CA PRO A 79 -5.58 14.62 0.84
C PRO A 79 -4.29 15.13 1.48
N ARG A 80 -4.14 15.01 2.81
CA ARG A 80 -2.92 15.42 3.52
C ARG A 80 -1.71 14.60 3.05
N PHE A 81 -1.86 13.29 2.90
CA PHE A 81 -0.79 12.42 2.43
C PHE A 81 -0.33 12.80 1.02
N ALA A 82 -1.25 13.08 0.09
CA ALA A 82 -0.90 13.52 -1.26
C ALA A 82 -0.10 14.83 -1.26
N GLN A 83 -0.49 15.79 -0.41
CA GLN A 83 0.27 17.02 -0.20
C GLN A 83 1.68 16.74 0.33
N GLN A 84 1.80 15.95 1.41
CA GLN A 84 3.09 15.62 2.00
C GLN A 84 3.96 14.78 1.06
N PHE A 85 3.36 13.91 0.26
CA PHE A 85 4.05 13.18 -0.79
C PHE A 85 4.71 14.15 -1.77
N ARG A 86 3.97 15.16 -2.25
CA ARG A 86 4.50 16.17 -3.16
C ARG A 86 5.56 17.06 -2.52
N GLU A 87 5.34 17.53 -1.31
CA GLU A 87 6.17 18.56 -0.68
C GLU A 87 7.41 17.99 0.02
N VAL A 88 7.33 16.75 0.53
CA VAL A 88 8.37 16.15 1.37
C VAL A 88 9.02 14.96 0.70
N TRP A 89 8.25 14.05 0.10
CA TRP A 89 8.80 12.80 -0.44
C TRP A 89 9.36 12.97 -1.85
N LEU A 90 8.60 13.57 -2.77
CA LEU A 90 9.00 13.71 -4.17
C LEU A 90 10.37 14.40 -4.34
N PRO A 91 10.71 15.49 -3.62
CA PRO A 91 12.03 16.12 -3.71
C PRO A 91 13.21 15.20 -3.31
N GLN A 92 12.96 14.14 -2.53
CA GLN A 92 14.01 13.20 -2.12
C GLN A 92 14.33 12.15 -3.19
N VAL A 93 13.44 11.98 -4.18
CA VAL A 93 13.57 10.93 -5.20
C VAL A 93 13.57 11.44 -6.63
N GLU A 94 13.25 12.72 -6.85
CA GLU A 94 13.17 13.33 -8.19
C GLU A 94 14.52 13.32 -8.95
N ASP A 95 15.65 13.43 -8.25
CA ASP A 95 16.98 13.32 -8.86
C ASP A 95 17.24 11.91 -9.43
N ARG A 96 16.71 10.86 -8.77
CA ARG A 96 16.84 9.47 -9.22
C ARG A 96 15.80 9.13 -10.29
N TYR A 97 14.61 9.70 -10.16
CA TYR A 97 13.47 9.46 -11.05
C TYR A 97 13.03 10.78 -11.68
N PRO A 98 13.74 11.26 -12.72
CA PRO A 98 13.41 12.52 -13.36
C PRO A 98 12.01 12.47 -13.97
N ARG A 99 11.32 13.63 -13.97
CA ARG A 99 9.98 13.74 -14.53
C ARG A 99 9.99 13.32 -16.02
N PRO A 100 9.08 12.44 -16.46
CA PRO A 100 9.02 12.06 -17.86
C PRO A 100 8.66 13.25 -18.76
N ASP A 101 9.39 13.42 -19.85
CA ASP A 101 9.04 14.35 -20.93
C ASP A 101 8.10 13.66 -21.92
N GLY A 102 6.82 14.03 -21.86
CA GLY A 102 5.78 13.50 -22.75
C GLY A 102 5.08 12.24 -22.24
N PRO A 103 4.30 11.55 -23.11
CA PRO A 103 3.51 10.39 -22.71
C PRO A 103 4.41 9.19 -22.33
N PRO A 104 3.99 8.35 -21.37
CA PRO A 104 4.73 7.13 -21.01
C PRO A 104 4.95 6.21 -22.21
N ARG A 105 6.15 5.64 -22.34
CA ARG A 105 6.54 4.70 -23.41
C ARG A 105 6.97 3.33 -22.89
N SER A 106 7.05 3.17 -21.57
CA SER A 106 7.42 1.94 -20.89
C SER A 106 6.64 1.78 -19.58
N PRO A 107 6.55 0.57 -19.01
CA PRO A 107 5.98 0.39 -17.66
C PRO A 107 6.69 1.24 -16.59
N SER A 108 8.00 1.46 -16.74
CA SER A 108 8.74 2.33 -15.81
C SER A 108 8.38 3.81 -15.98
N ASP A 109 8.08 4.25 -17.21
CA ASP A 109 7.61 5.61 -17.47
C ASP A 109 6.21 5.81 -16.86
N GLU A 110 5.35 4.80 -16.92
CA GLU A 110 4.02 4.83 -16.30
C GLU A 110 4.15 4.97 -14.78
N MET A 111 5.01 4.18 -14.13
CA MET A 111 5.26 4.29 -12.69
C MET A 111 5.85 5.66 -12.32
N THR A 112 6.81 6.15 -13.10
CA THR A 112 7.37 7.49 -12.88
C THR A 112 6.29 8.56 -13.05
N ALA A 113 5.39 8.47 -14.02
CA ALA A 113 4.27 9.40 -14.15
C ALA A 113 3.34 9.39 -12.92
N LEU A 114 3.11 8.21 -12.32
CA LEU A 114 2.36 8.08 -11.07
C LEU A 114 3.10 8.69 -9.86
N LEU A 115 4.43 8.59 -9.81
CA LEU A 115 5.28 9.21 -8.78
C LEU A 115 5.06 10.74 -8.74
N TYR A 116 4.94 11.39 -9.90
CA TYR A 116 4.74 12.84 -10.00
C TYR A 116 3.28 13.29 -9.84
N SER A 117 2.34 12.34 -9.70
CA SER A 117 0.90 12.61 -9.68
C SER A 117 0.20 12.09 -8.41
N PRO A 118 0.67 12.43 -7.18
CA PRO A 118 0.04 11.96 -5.95
C PRO A 118 -1.42 12.40 -5.80
N GLU A 119 -1.85 13.50 -6.43
CA GLU A 119 -3.23 14.00 -6.41
C GLU A 119 -4.23 13.01 -7.00
N ARG A 120 -3.78 12.07 -7.83
CA ARG A 120 -4.62 10.99 -8.35
C ARG A 120 -5.27 10.15 -7.24
N MET A 121 -4.70 10.17 -6.03
CA MET A 121 -5.24 9.47 -4.86
C MET A 121 -6.47 10.19 -4.28
N VAL A 122 -6.64 11.48 -4.56
CA VAL A 122 -7.68 12.34 -3.99
C VAL A 122 -8.90 12.34 -4.89
N LEU A 123 -9.86 11.47 -4.57
CA LEU A 123 -11.12 11.32 -5.33
C LEU A 123 -12.33 11.75 -4.48
N PRO A 124 -13.26 12.57 -5.02
CA PRO A 124 -14.45 13.01 -4.29
C PRO A 124 -15.29 11.87 -3.73
N GLU A 125 -15.41 10.77 -4.46
CA GLU A 125 -16.19 9.58 -4.09
C GLU A 125 -15.65 8.92 -2.82
N LEU A 126 -14.34 9.08 -2.55
CA LEU A 126 -13.65 8.49 -1.41
C LEU A 126 -13.59 9.43 -0.19
N ALA A 127 -14.16 10.63 -0.26
CA ALA A 127 -14.05 11.64 0.80
C ALA A 127 -14.58 11.17 2.18
N ARG A 128 -15.53 10.22 2.20
CA ARG A 128 -16.07 9.61 3.44
C ARG A 128 -15.17 8.51 4.02
N HIS A 129 -14.13 8.12 3.30
CA HIS A 129 -13.16 7.09 3.68
C HIS A 129 -11.75 7.70 3.58
N PRO A 130 -11.40 8.64 4.46
CA PRO A 130 -10.21 9.47 4.29
C PRO A 130 -8.89 8.69 4.42
N ALA A 131 -8.89 7.52 5.08
CA ALA A 131 -7.72 6.66 5.12
C ALA A 131 -7.61 5.79 3.86
N HIS A 132 -6.38 5.40 3.51
CA HIS A 132 -6.15 4.31 2.55
C HIS A 132 -4.98 3.43 2.95
N LEU A 133 -4.90 2.24 2.33
CA LEU A 133 -3.91 1.23 2.65
C LEU A 133 -3.37 0.46 1.44
N HIS A 134 -2.20 -0.15 1.64
CA HIS A 134 -1.67 -1.26 0.85
C HIS A 134 -1.31 -2.42 1.79
N ILE A 135 -1.54 -3.65 1.36
CA ILE A 135 -1.23 -4.86 2.11
C ILE A 135 -0.66 -5.92 1.18
N ASP A 136 0.51 -6.44 1.55
CA ASP A 136 1.23 -7.40 0.73
C ASP A 136 1.93 -8.44 1.59
N LEU A 137 1.90 -9.69 1.15
CA LEU A 137 2.61 -10.79 1.79
C LEU A 137 3.35 -11.59 0.73
N LEU A 138 4.58 -12.02 1.05
CA LEU A 138 5.31 -12.95 0.19
C LEU A 138 4.51 -14.26 0.01
N PRO A 139 4.65 -14.96 -1.13
CA PRO A 139 3.84 -16.13 -1.46
C PRO A 139 3.78 -17.20 -0.35
N ASP A 140 4.90 -17.50 0.29
CA ASP A 140 4.99 -18.52 1.36
C ASP A 140 4.25 -18.14 2.66
N TRP A 141 3.82 -16.88 2.77
CA TRP A 141 3.14 -16.32 3.93
C TRP A 141 1.65 -16.01 3.67
N GLN A 142 1.18 -16.24 2.45
CA GLN A 142 -0.22 -16.08 2.08
C GLN A 142 -1.08 -17.26 2.55
N ARG A 143 -2.40 -17.04 2.64
CA ARG A 143 -3.41 -18.05 3.02
C ARG A 143 -3.20 -18.73 4.39
N LYS A 144 -2.46 -18.07 5.29
CA LYS A 144 -2.16 -18.54 6.66
C LYS A 144 -2.86 -17.75 7.77
N GLY A 145 -3.76 -16.83 7.42
CA GLY A 145 -4.45 -15.96 8.38
C GLY A 145 -3.78 -14.59 8.58
N TYR A 146 -2.46 -14.48 8.35
CA TYR A 146 -1.70 -13.25 8.63
C TYR A 146 -2.18 -11.99 7.90
N GLY A 147 -2.77 -12.11 6.70
CA GLY A 147 -3.38 -10.95 6.04
C GLY A 147 -4.58 -10.37 6.81
N ARG A 148 -5.35 -11.22 7.50
CA ARG A 148 -6.41 -10.79 8.42
C ARG A 148 -5.82 -10.14 9.67
N ASP A 149 -4.74 -10.69 10.21
CA ASP A 149 -4.08 -10.15 11.42
C ASP A 149 -3.47 -8.77 11.16
N LEU A 150 -2.82 -8.58 10.01
CA LEU A 150 -2.34 -7.28 9.54
C LEU A 150 -3.51 -6.29 9.38
N MET A 151 -4.58 -6.69 8.68
CA MET A 151 -5.75 -5.83 8.51
C MET A 151 -6.36 -5.41 9.86
N ARG A 152 -6.56 -6.34 10.80
CA ARG A 152 -7.06 -6.04 12.15
C ARG A 152 -6.17 -5.02 12.86
N THR A 153 -4.86 -5.21 12.78
CA THR A 153 -3.87 -4.29 13.40
C THR A 153 -4.00 -2.88 12.83
N PHE A 154 -4.07 -2.76 11.51
CA PHE A 154 -4.18 -1.47 10.83
C PHE A 154 -5.51 -0.76 11.10
N LEU A 155 -6.64 -1.47 11.04
CA LEU A 155 -7.95 -0.89 11.35
C LEU A 155 -8.06 -0.43 12.80
N ALA A 156 -7.49 -1.19 13.75
CA ALA A 156 -7.42 -0.78 15.14
C ALA A 156 -6.60 0.51 15.31
N ALA A 157 -5.47 0.64 14.59
CA ALA A 157 -4.65 1.85 14.60
C ALA A 157 -5.39 3.07 14.02
N LEU A 158 -6.13 2.91 12.92
CA LEU A 158 -6.98 3.96 12.37
C LEU A 158 -8.10 4.36 13.33
N ASN A 159 -8.76 3.39 13.95
CA ASN A 159 -9.84 3.63 14.90
C ASN A 159 -9.33 4.39 16.14
N ALA A 160 -8.16 4.02 16.66
CA ALA A 160 -7.51 4.73 17.76
C ALA A 160 -7.15 6.19 17.42
N LYS A 161 -6.94 6.50 16.13
CA LYS A 161 -6.75 7.87 15.62
C LYS A 161 -8.07 8.59 15.28
N GLY A 162 -9.24 7.98 15.55
CA GLY A 162 -10.55 8.56 15.29
C GLY A 162 -10.97 8.55 13.82
N VAL A 163 -10.29 7.79 12.96
CA VAL A 163 -10.61 7.72 11.53
C VAL A 163 -11.70 6.70 11.31
N ALA A 164 -12.84 7.12 10.75
CA ALA A 164 -14.04 6.29 10.67
C ALA A 164 -14.10 5.36 9.44
N GLY A 165 -13.40 5.70 8.36
CA GLY A 165 -13.51 5.00 7.08
C GLY A 165 -12.17 4.88 6.36
N VAL A 166 -12.00 3.78 5.65
CA VAL A 166 -10.80 3.46 4.89
C VAL A 166 -11.15 2.89 3.52
N HIS A 167 -10.34 3.21 2.53
CA HIS A 167 -10.44 2.67 1.19
C HIS A 167 -9.14 2.00 0.72
N LEU A 168 -9.22 1.32 -0.40
CA LEU A 168 -8.06 0.83 -1.16
C LEU A 168 -8.42 0.74 -2.64
N SER A 169 -7.40 0.77 -3.48
CA SER A 169 -7.53 0.41 -4.90
C SER A 169 -6.86 -0.93 -5.16
N MET A 170 -7.45 -1.75 -6.00
CA MET A 170 -6.85 -3.00 -6.48
C MET A 170 -7.05 -3.14 -7.99
N LEU A 171 -6.16 -3.85 -8.68
CA LEU A 171 -6.40 -4.18 -10.10
C LEU A 171 -7.69 -4.98 -10.24
N THR A 172 -8.62 -4.52 -11.08
CA THR A 172 -9.94 -5.16 -11.28
C THR A 172 -9.80 -6.63 -11.69
N ALA A 173 -8.75 -6.95 -12.47
CA ALA A 173 -8.45 -8.32 -12.91
C ALA A 173 -7.99 -9.27 -11.78
N ASN A 174 -7.55 -8.73 -10.61
CA ASN A 174 -7.06 -9.53 -9.49
C ASN A 174 -8.22 -10.08 -8.63
N THR A 175 -9.02 -10.98 -9.20
CA THR A 175 -10.18 -11.58 -8.52
C THR A 175 -9.84 -12.33 -7.22
N PRO A 176 -8.63 -12.95 -7.04
CA PRO A 176 -8.24 -13.47 -5.73
C PRO A 176 -8.13 -12.40 -4.64
N ALA A 177 -7.56 -11.22 -4.95
CA ALA A 177 -7.50 -10.10 -4.00
C ALA A 177 -8.89 -9.57 -3.68
N ARG A 178 -9.78 -9.47 -4.69
CA ARG A 178 -11.18 -9.09 -4.47
C ARG A 178 -11.85 -10.01 -3.46
N ALA A 179 -11.73 -11.33 -3.62
CA ALA A 179 -12.30 -12.29 -2.68
C ALA A 179 -11.68 -12.20 -1.28
N PHE A 180 -10.41 -11.79 -1.15
CA PHE A 180 -9.80 -11.51 0.15
C PHE A 180 -10.47 -10.31 0.83
N TYR A 181 -10.66 -9.20 0.12
CA TYR A 181 -11.29 -8.00 0.66
C TYR A 181 -12.79 -8.19 0.98
N ASP A 182 -13.52 -8.97 0.18
CA ASP A 182 -14.92 -9.33 0.47
C ASP A 182 -15.05 -10.05 1.82
N ARG A 183 -14.14 -11.00 2.12
CA ARG A 183 -14.10 -11.72 3.41
C ARG A 183 -13.70 -10.85 4.60
N LEU A 184 -13.18 -9.65 4.30
CA LEU A 184 -12.86 -8.64 5.28
C LEU A 184 -13.97 -7.59 5.39
N GLY A 185 -15.07 -7.68 4.62
CA GLY A 185 -16.17 -6.72 4.72
C GLY A 185 -15.94 -5.39 3.99
N PHE A 186 -15.00 -5.37 3.04
CA PHE A 186 -14.92 -4.27 2.08
C PHE A 186 -16.02 -4.41 1.03
N THR A 187 -16.57 -3.28 0.60
CA THR A 187 -17.55 -3.18 -0.48
C THR A 187 -17.03 -2.28 -1.58
N GLU A 188 -17.42 -2.55 -2.83
CA GLU A 188 -17.09 -1.69 -3.95
C GLU A 188 -17.78 -0.32 -3.85
N ILE A 189 -17.09 0.73 -4.29
CA ILE A 189 -17.65 2.05 -4.48
C ILE A 189 -17.45 2.46 -5.94
N ASP A 190 -18.49 3.05 -6.53
CA ASP A 190 -18.44 3.55 -7.90
C ASP A 190 -17.53 4.78 -7.96
N VAL A 191 -16.54 4.74 -8.86
CA VAL A 191 -15.61 5.83 -9.15
C VAL A 191 -15.60 5.99 -10.67
N PRO A 192 -15.91 7.17 -11.22
CA PRO A 192 -15.88 7.40 -12.66
C PRO A 192 -14.50 7.16 -13.26
N ASP A 193 -14.47 6.50 -14.41
CA ASP A 193 -13.26 6.24 -15.21
C ASP A 193 -12.04 5.72 -14.41
N PRO A 194 -12.18 4.64 -13.61
CA PRO A 194 -11.15 4.23 -12.65
C PRO A 194 -9.95 3.53 -13.33
N GLY A 195 -9.92 3.51 -14.67
CA GLY A 195 -8.90 2.79 -15.44
C GLY A 195 -8.89 1.29 -15.10
N PRO A 196 -7.72 0.69 -14.77
CA PRO A 196 -7.60 -0.74 -14.52
C PRO A 196 -7.90 -1.13 -13.06
N VAL A 197 -8.32 -0.19 -12.20
CA VAL A 197 -8.53 -0.45 -10.78
C VAL A 197 -9.99 -0.41 -10.36
N THR A 198 -10.28 -1.12 -9.29
CA THR A 198 -11.53 -1.06 -8.53
C THR A 198 -11.23 -0.48 -7.15
N TYR A 199 -12.08 0.43 -6.68
CA TYR A 199 -11.99 1.00 -5.34
C TYR A 199 -12.93 0.28 -4.38
N LEU A 200 -12.39 -0.11 -3.23
CA LEU A 200 -13.14 -0.77 -2.18
C LEU A 200 -13.09 0.07 -0.90
N VAL A 201 -14.17 0.08 -0.14
CA VAL A 201 -14.35 0.88 1.07
C VAL A 201 -14.90 0.05 2.23
N ARG A 202 -14.63 0.51 3.46
CA ARG A 202 -15.30 0.03 4.68
C ARG A 202 -15.15 1.02 5.84
N GLY A 203 -15.92 0.81 6.90
CA GLY A 203 -15.65 1.40 8.21
C GLY A 203 -14.45 0.75 8.92
N THR A 204 -13.84 1.48 9.86
CA THR A 204 -12.67 1.04 10.66
C THR A 204 -13.03 0.35 11.98
N ALA A 205 -14.31 0.15 12.26
CA ALA A 205 -14.76 -0.54 13.48
C ALA A 205 -14.13 -1.94 13.58
N ALA A 206 -13.89 -2.38 14.82
CA ALA A 206 -13.25 -3.66 15.12
C ALA A 206 -14.23 -4.84 15.02
N ASP A 207 -14.81 -5.06 13.85
CA ASP A 207 -15.79 -6.13 13.56
C ASP A 207 -15.23 -7.27 12.68
N LEU A 208 -13.91 -7.25 12.42
CA LEU A 208 -13.21 -8.27 11.64
C LEU A 208 -13.10 -9.62 12.31
#